data_AF-A0A257GXM4-F1
#
_entry.id   AF-A0A257GXM4-F1
#
_cell.length_a   1.000
_cell.length_b   1.000
_cell.length_c   1.000
_cell.angle_alpha   90.00
_cell.angle_beta   90.00
_cell.angle_gamma   90.00
#
_symmetry.space_group_name_H-M   'P 1'
#
loop_
_entity.id
_entity.type
_entity.pdbx_description
1 polymer ?
#
loop_
_entity_poly.entity_id
_entity_poly.type
_entity_poly.pdbx_seq_one_letter_code
_entity_poly.pdbx_strand_id
1 'polypeptide(L)'
;CIDDPKSNDQIERMSTTLQPPLRAGQTLDLESLYAKAWPGKPSLTKLSEELILQIPPQYHQFWKQRDSATGRDLMVRPPVALDKIPKSGNMGFVMHLPDYEGYRPDNYLREFDEDEVLVYQIQPAPMSSMEADAAGTYPPNAFKRLSSGEHRFFDPEKFEDKHGLRCYDVTLGDNKRQFCYGRRNSELEEYLILNVLVPPYGDWIAYPLMSTNYFTPRYGGLEIAWRAHAKHLQHWREIDAQIWKYIEAWNIAPEGKSSTPIEQAVKR
;
A
#
# COMPACT_ATOMS: atom_id res chain seq x y z
N CYS A 1 -21.88 10.46 59.22
CA CYS A 1 -20.83 10.82 58.25
C CYS A 1 -20.34 9.53 57.62
N ILE A 2 -20.83 9.23 56.42
CA ILE A 2 -20.41 8.08 55.64
C ILE A 2 -19.55 8.67 54.53
N ASP A 3 -18.25 8.35 54.57
CA ASP A 3 -17.31 8.63 53.49
C ASP A 3 -17.66 7.73 52.31
N ASP A 4 -18.02 8.33 51.16
CA ASP A 4 -18.28 7.62 49.90
C ASP A 4 -17.02 7.75 49.00
N PRO A 5 -16.22 6.68 48.83
CA PRO A 5 -15.05 6.71 47.97
C PRO A 5 -15.47 6.48 46.52
N LYS A 6 -16.01 7.52 45.86
CA LYS A 6 -16.16 7.56 44.40
C LYS A 6 -14.93 8.20 43.76
N SER A 7 -13.78 7.55 43.90
CA SER A 7 -12.62 7.80 43.04
C SER A 7 -11.89 6.48 42.81
N ASN A 8 -12.22 5.79 41.71
CA ASN A 8 -11.28 5.04 40.86
C ASN A 8 -11.96 4.12 39.82
N ASP A 9 -13.27 3.88 39.92
CA ASP A 9 -13.94 2.87 39.08
C ASP A 9 -14.34 3.32 37.65
N GLN A 10 -13.91 4.51 37.21
CA GLN A 10 -14.21 5.00 35.85
C GLN A 10 -13.02 5.02 34.88
N ILE A 11 -11.83 4.57 35.31
CA ILE A 11 -10.67 4.41 34.41
C ILE A 11 -10.64 3.00 33.78
N GLU A 12 -11.35 2.02 34.34
CA GLU A 12 -11.25 0.61 33.93
C GLU A 12 -12.28 0.12 32.88
N ARG A 13 -13.01 1.01 32.20
CA ARG A 13 -13.87 0.63 31.05
C ARG A 13 -13.43 1.26 29.74
N MET A 14 -12.12 1.39 29.54
CA MET A 14 -11.58 1.40 28.18
C MET A 14 -11.82 0.01 27.58
N SER A 15 -12.82 -0.06 26.70
CA SER A 15 -13.14 -1.21 25.86
C SER A 15 -11.88 -1.98 25.45
N THR A 16 -11.73 -3.20 25.94
CA THR A 16 -10.64 -4.15 25.66
C THR A 16 -10.51 -4.55 24.18
N THR A 17 -11.36 -4.01 23.31
CA THR A 17 -11.49 -4.49 21.93
C THR A 17 -10.49 -3.91 20.93
N LEU A 18 -9.76 -2.82 21.20
CA LEU A 18 -8.85 -2.23 20.20
C LEU A 18 -7.61 -1.58 20.84
N GLN A 19 -6.90 -2.33 21.70
CA GLN A 19 -5.58 -1.92 22.18
C GLN A 19 -4.60 -1.76 21.00
N PRO A 20 -3.60 -0.85 21.11
CA PRO A 20 -2.56 -0.77 20.11
C PRO A 20 -1.80 -2.09 19.94
N PRO A 21 -1.25 -2.37 18.75
CA PRO A 21 -0.42 -3.54 18.56
C PRO A 21 0.81 -3.47 19.46
N LEU A 22 1.07 -4.57 20.18
CA LEU A 22 2.20 -4.75 21.08
C LEU A 22 2.88 -6.07 20.73
N ARG A 23 4.20 -6.12 20.88
CA ARG A 23 4.93 -7.39 20.79
C ARG A 23 4.60 -8.27 22.00
N ALA A 24 4.79 -9.58 21.83
CA ALA A 24 4.73 -10.51 22.95
C ALA A 24 5.65 -10.03 24.09
N GLY A 25 5.08 -9.90 25.29
CA GLY A 25 5.80 -9.44 26.49
C GLY A 25 5.98 -7.92 26.61
N GLN A 26 5.52 -7.12 25.64
CA GLN A 26 5.57 -5.67 25.73
C GLN A 26 4.38 -5.12 26.53
N THR A 27 4.66 -4.17 27.42
CA THR A 27 3.64 -3.36 28.09
C THR A 27 3.51 -2.01 27.40
N LEU A 28 2.27 -1.55 27.19
CA LEU A 28 2.00 -0.23 26.64
C LEU A 28 2.38 0.85 27.66
N ASP A 29 3.27 1.76 27.27
CA ASP A 29 3.45 3.03 27.98
C ASP A 29 2.30 3.98 27.61
N LEU A 30 1.37 4.18 28.54
CA LEU A 30 0.22 5.07 28.38
C LEU A 30 0.63 6.55 28.19
N GLU A 31 1.84 6.93 28.64
CA GLU A 31 2.35 8.28 28.49
C GLU A 31 3.07 8.51 27.15
N SER A 32 3.31 7.45 26.37
CA SER A 32 3.95 7.55 25.06
C SER A 32 3.11 8.36 24.07
N LEU A 33 3.77 9.05 23.14
CA LEU A 33 3.09 9.74 22.05
C LEU A 33 2.26 8.78 21.20
N TYR A 34 2.73 7.54 21.03
CA TYR A 34 2.00 6.48 20.34
C TYR A 34 0.65 6.23 21.01
N ALA A 35 0.63 5.96 22.32
CA ALA A 35 -0.59 5.68 23.07
C ALA A 35 -1.56 6.87 23.06
N LYS A 36 -1.02 8.09 23.23
CA LYS A 36 -1.80 9.35 23.19
C LYS A 36 -2.43 9.63 21.82
N ALA A 37 -1.77 9.21 20.74
CA ALA A 37 -2.26 9.43 19.37
C ALA A 37 -3.15 8.32 18.83
N TRP A 38 -3.16 7.13 19.46
CA TRP A 38 -3.88 5.95 18.98
C TRP A 38 -5.38 6.21 18.84
N PRO A 39 -5.96 6.10 17.62
CA PRO A 39 -7.37 6.41 17.41
C PRO A 39 -8.28 5.26 17.85
N GLY A 40 -7.73 4.07 18.10
CA GLY A 40 -8.48 2.91 18.58
C GLY A 40 -9.52 2.37 17.60
N LYS A 41 -9.65 2.88 16.38
CA LYS A 41 -10.64 2.44 15.39
C LYS A 41 -10.12 2.56 13.98
N PRO A 42 -10.44 1.61 13.09
CA PRO A 42 -10.03 1.69 11.69
C PRO A 42 -10.58 2.95 11.00
N SER A 43 -9.85 3.42 9.99
CA SER A 43 -10.32 4.43 9.04
C SER A 43 -11.13 3.78 7.94
N LEU A 44 -12.12 4.50 7.44
CA LEU A 44 -12.96 4.11 6.31
C LEU A 44 -12.58 4.93 5.09
N THR A 45 -12.32 4.26 3.96
CA THR A 45 -11.99 4.92 2.70
C THR A 45 -12.75 4.29 1.55
N LYS A 46 -13.64 5.08 0.93
CA LYS A 46 -14.42 4.64 -0.24
C LYS A 46 -13.71 5.09 -1.51
N LEU A 47 -13.13 4.16 -2.27
CA LEU A 47 -12.52 4.44 -3.58
C LEU A 47 -13.55 4.32 -4.71
N SER A 48 -14.40 3.30 -4.64
CA SER A 48 -15.51 3.07 -5.55
C SER A 48 -16.70 2.47 -4.78
N GLU A 49 -17.81 2.19 -5.47
CA GLU A 49 -18.92 1.46 -4.84
C GLU A 49 -18.55 -0.01 -4.55
N GLU A 50 -17.55 -0.56 -5.24
CA GLU A 50 -17.08 -1.95 -5.11
C GLU A 50 -15.87 -2.07 -4.17
N LEU A 51 -15.29 -0.93 -3.76
CA LEU A 51 -14.09 -0.88 -2.93
C LEU A 51 -14.20 0.18 -1.84
N ILE A 52 -14.56 -0.29 -0.65
CA ILE A 52 -14.63 0.50 0.58
C ILE A 52 -13.72 -0.18 1.59
N LEU A 53 -12.59 0.44 1.93
CA LEU A 53 -11.58 -0.16 2.79
C LEU A 53 -11.75 0.28 4.24
N GLN A 54 -11.77 -0.70 5.16
CA GLN A 54 -11.72 -0.52 6.60
C GLN A 54 -10.30 -0.83 7.11
N ILE A 55 -9.44 0.18 7.12
CA ILE A 55 -8.01 0.00 7.33
C ILE A 55 -7.68 0.13 8.83
N PRO A 56 -7.05 -0.87 9.46
CA PRO A 56 -6.73 -0.78 10.88
C PRO A 56 -5.75 0.38 11.18
N PRO A 57 -5.86 1.03 12.35
CA PRO A 57 -5.11 2.25 12.65
C PRO A 57 -3.61 2.15 12.43
N GLN A 58 -3.02 1.02 12.79
CA GLN A 58 -1.59 0.79 12.70
C GLN A 58 -1.06 0.83 11.27
N TYR A 59 -1.90 0.62 10.26
CA TYR A 59 -1.47 0.65 8.85
C TYR A 59 -1.46 2.07 8.26
N HIS A 60 -1.63 3.10 9.09
CA HIS A 60 -1.48 4.49 8.71
C HIS A 60 -0.52 5.21 9.64
N GLN A 61 0.02 6.34 9.18
CA GLN A 61 0.68 7.32 10.05
C GLN A 61 -0.39 8.05 10.91
N PHE A 62 -1.12 7.29 11.74
CA PHE A 62 -2.29 7.76 12.49
C PHE A 62 -1.96 8.93 13.41
N TRP A 63 -0.72 9.03 13.88
CA TRP A 63 -0.22 10.15 14.69
C TRP A 63 -0.06 11.46 13.92
N LYS A 64 -0.15 11.44 12.58
CA LYS A 64 -0.15 12.63 11.71
C LYS A 64 -1.53 12.96 11.13
N GLN A 65 -2.55 12.13 11.39
CA GLN A 65 -3.88 12.28 10.80
C GLN A 65 -4.76 13.32 11.51
N ARG A 66 -4.22 14.03 12.50
CA ARG A 66 -4.94 15.10 13.20
C ARG A 66 -4.62 16.43 12.56
N ASP A 67 -5.66 17.23 12.38
CA ASP A 67 -5.52 18.63 11.99
C ASP A 67 -4.63 19.36 13.00
N SER A 68 -3.58 20.01 12.51
CA SER A 68 -2.57 20.66 13.37
C SER A 68 -3.12 21.82 14.20
N ALA A 69 -4.19 22.48 13.73
CA ALA A 69 -4.78 23.64 14.40
C ALA A 69 -5.90 23.25 15.38
N THR A 70 -6.73 22.27 15.02
CA THR A 70 -7.95 21.91 15.75
C THR A 70 -7.83 20.57 16.50
N GLY A 71 -6.78 19.79 16.25
CA GLY A 71 -6.58 18.46 16.83
C GLY A 71 -7.60 17.41 16.38
N ARG A 72 -8.50 17.77 15.44
CA ARG A 72 -9.56 16.91 14.92
C ARG A 72 -8.98 15.81 14.07
N ASP A 73 -9.53 14.62 14.22
CA ASP A 73 -9.22 13.50 13.34
C ASP A 73 -9.71 13.80 11.92
N LEU A 74 -8.83 13.66 10.94
CA LEU A 74 -9.13 13.90 9.53
C LEU A 74 -9.72 12.66 8.83
N MET A 75 -9.77 11.52 9.53
CA MET A 75 -10.28 10.27 8.97
C MET A 75 -11.73 10.00 9.34
N VAL A 76 -12.47 9.41 8.41
CA VAL A 76 -13.81 8.87 8.67
C VAL A 76 -13.65 7.53 9.40
N ARG A 77 -14.37 7.32 10.51
CA ARG A 77 -14.28 6.10 11.33
C ARG A 77 -15.66 5.58 11.73
N PRO A 78 -15.83 4.27 12.00
CA PRO A 78 -17.11 3.72 12.44
C PRO A 78 -17.61 4.28 13.79
N PRO A 79 -18.94 4.33 14.01
CA PRO A 79 -20.00 3.89 13.09
C PRO A 79 -20.40 4.99 12.10
N VAL A 80 -20.31 4.69 10.79
CA VAL A 80 -20.79 5.55 9.69
C VAL A 80 -21.43 4.63 8.66
N ALA A 81 -22.62 4.97 8.15
CA ALA A 81 -23.28 4.19 7.11
C ALA A 81 -22.49 4.27 5.78
N LEU A 82 -22.44 3.17 5.03
CA LEU A 82 -21.58 3.05 3.83
C LEU A 82 -21.89 4.10 2.74
N ASP A 83 -23.16 4.52 2.63
CA ASP A 83 -23.61 5.56 1.69
C ASP A 83 -23.16 6.98 2.11
N LYS A 84 -22.76 7.17 3.37
CA LYS A 84 -22.28 8.44 3.93
C LYS A 84 -20.76 8.58 3.90
N ILE A 85 -20.03 7.53 3.56
CA ILE A 85 -18.58 7.59 3.43
C ILE A 85 -18.25 8.41 2.16
N PRO A 86 -17.52 9.53 2.26
CA PRO A 86 -17.13 10.31 1.10
C PRO A 86 -16.20 9.51 0.19
N LYS A 87 -16.34 9.71 -1.13
CA LYS A 87 -15.41 9.14 -2.10
C LYS A 87 -14.04 9.79 -1.94
N SER A 88 -13.00 8.97 -1.89
CA SER A 88 -11.60 9.38 -1.95
C SER A 88 -11.02 9.06 -3.32
N GLY A 89 -10.23 9.98 -3.86
CA GLY A 89 -9.49 9.76 -5.10
C GLY A 89 -8.27 8.86 -4.93
N ASN A 90 -7.79 8.67 -3.70
CA ASN A 90 -6.60 7.88 -3.41
C ASN A 90 -6.67 7.32 -1.98
N MET A 91 -5.95 6.25 -1.72
CA MET A 91 -5.63 5.78 -0.38
C MET A 91 -4.26 5.12 -0.37
N GLY A 92 -3.74 4.90 0.84
CA GLY A 92 -2.48 4.19 1.02
C GLY A 92 -2.41 3.63 2.42
N PHE A 93 -1.47 2.71 2.62
CA PHE A 93 -1.20 2.10 3.89
C PHE A 93 0.26 1.66 3.99
N VAL A 94 0.70 1.38 5.21
CA VAL A 94 2.09 0.98 5.51
C VAL A 94 2.10 -0.35 6.25
N MET A 95 3.02 -1.22 5.88
CA MET A 95 3.31 -2.48 6.58
C MET A 95 4.82 -2.67 6.67
N HIS A 96 5.30 -3.50 7.60
CA HIS A 96 6.72 -3.72 7.84
C HIS A 96 7.08 -5.19 7.69
N LEU A 97 8.19 -5.51 7.02
CA LEU A 97 8.71 -6.87 6.98
C LEU A 97 9.29 -7.29 8.34
N PRO A 98 9.39 -8.59 8.63
CA PRO A 98 8.89 -9.73 7.85
C PRO A 98 7.44 -10.14 8.19
N ASP A 99 6.82 -9.52 9.20
CA ASP A 99 5.50 -9.90 9.73
C ASP A 99 4.32 -9.20 9.01
N TYR A 100 4.63 -8.18 8.21
CA TYR A 100 3.69 -7.32 7.51
C TYR A 100 2.74 -6.57 8.46
N GLU A 101 3.15 -6.35 9.70
CA GLU A 101 2.38 -5.55 10.65
C GLU A 101 2.48 -4.05 10.35
N GLY A 102 1.50 -3.28 10.80
CA GLY A 102 1.56 -1.83 10.77
C GLY A 102 2.56 -1.26 11.80
N TYR A 103 2.38 0.00 12.13
CA TYR A 103 3.16 0.69 13.14
C TYR A 103 2.87 0.19 14.56
N ARG A 104 3.94 -0.02 15.32
CA ARG A 104 4.00 -0.39 16.74
C ARG A 104 4.69 0.72 17.53
N PRO A 105 4.59 0.71 18.87
CA PRO A 105 5.25 1.71 19.71
C PRO A 105 6.78 1.83 19.49
N ASP A 106 7.43 0.79 18.97
CA ASP A 106 8.88 0.74 18.78
C ASP A 106 9.37 1.10 17.37
N ASN A 107 8.48 1.26 16.37
CA ASN A 107 8.86 1.60 14.99
C ASN A 107 8.20 2.86 14.40
N TYR A 108 7.13 3.40 15.00
CA TYR A 108 6.34 4.49 14.40
C TYR A 108 7.09 5.81 14.12
N LEU A 109 8.27 6.03 14.71
CA LEU A 109 9.09 7.22 14.46
C LEU A 109 10.34 6.94 13.60
N ARG A 110 10.48 5.72 13.05
CA ARG A 110 11.63 5.36 12.22
C ARG A 110 11.42 5.87 10.80
N GLU A 111 12.02 7.01 10.47
CA GLU A 111 11.86 7.65 9.16
C GLU A 111 12.53 6.88 8.00
N PHE A 112 13.48 6.00 8.30
CA PHE A 112 14.23 5.19 7.33
C PHE A 112 14.24 3.71 7.73
N ASP A 113 13.09 3.18 8.16
CA ASP A 113 12.96 1.75 8.45
C ASP A 113 13.08 0.95 7.15
N GLU A 114 14.22 0.29 6.94
CA GLU A 114 14.49 -0.52 5.74
C GLU A 114 13.47 -1.64 5.51
N ASP A 115 12.74 -2.04 6.54
CA ASP A 115 11.71 -3.06 6.44
C ASP A 115 10.33 -2.45 6.14
N GLU A 116 10.20 -1.12 5.97
CA GLU A 116 8.96 -0.45 5.59
C GLU A 116 8.58 -0.76 4.12
N VAL A 117 7.33 -1.18 3.94
CA VAL A 117 6.62 -1.17 2.65
C VAL A 117 5.55 -0.09 2.71
N LEU A 118 5.71 0.93 1.87
CA LEU A 118 4.73 1.99 1.70
C LEU A 118 3.90 1.74 0.44
N VAL A 119 2.61 1.43 0.63
CA VAL A 119 1.60 1.54 -0.41
C VAL A 119 1.10 2.97 -0.40
N TYR A 120 1.64 3.81 -1.28
CA TYR A 120 1.33 5.24 -1.28
C TYR A 120 0.17 5.61 -2.21
N GLN A 121 -0.26 4.67 -3.05
CA GLN A 121 -1.36 4.91 -3.97
C GLN A 121 -2.17 3.64 -4.24
N ILE A 122 -3.47 3.73 -3.99
CA ILE A 122 -4.51 2.85 -4.54
C ILE A 122 -5.62 3.80 -4.96
N GLN A 123 -5.83 3.92 -6.27
CA GLN A 123 -6.80 4.84 -6.83
C GLN A 123 -7.60 4.19 -7.95
N PRO A 124 -8.88 4.56 -8.14
CA PRO A 124 -9.63 4.17 -9.33
C PRO A 124 -8.92 4.63 -10.60
N ALA A 125 -8.85 3.77 -11.60
CA ALA A 125 -8.31 4.08 -12.92
C ALA A 125 -9.26 3.54 -14.00
N PRO A 126 -9.44 4.27 -15.12
CA PRO A 126 -10.36 3.83 -16.17
C PRO A 126 -9.83 2.60 -16.90
N MET A 127 -10.74 1.72 -17.34
CA MET A 127 -10.39 0.53 -18.15
C MET A 127 -9.67 0.87 -19.46
N SER A 128 -9.84 2.08 -19.99
CA SER A 128 -9.12 2.56 -21.17
C SER A 128 -7.60 2.58 -20.98
N SER A 129 -7.10 2.52 -19.74
CA SER A 129 -5.67 2.35 -19.46
C SER A 129 -5.08 1.04 -19.99
N MET A 130 -5.91 0.03 -20.29
CA MET A 130 -5.48 -1.23 -20.91
C MET A 130 -5.52 -1.22 -22.44
N GLU A 131 -6.15 -0.23 -23.08
CA GLU A 131 -6.24 -0.17 -24.54
C GLU A 131 -4.83 -0.19 -25.15
N ALA A 132 -4.67 -0.85 -26.30
CA ALA A 132 -3.37 -0.95 -26.95
C ALA A 132 -2.77 0.45 -27.14
N ASP A 133 -1.52 0.62 -26.74
CA ASP A 133 -0.77 1.89 -26.82
C ASP A 133 -1.30 3.04 -25.97
N ALA A 134 -2.31 2.81 -25.12
CA ALA A 134 -2.79 3.80 -24.16
C ALA A 134 -1.66 4.31 -23.27
N ALA A 135 -1.60 5.63 -23.08
CA ALA A 135 -0.76 6.24 -22.07
C ALA A 135 -1.25 5.79 -20.68
N GLY A 136 -0.35 5.31 -19.82
CA GLY A 136 -0.74 4.82 -18.49
C GLY A 136 0.19 3.75 -17.93
N THR A 137 -0.19 3.19 -16.80
CA THR A 137 0.61 2.27 -15.98
C THR A 137 0.29 0.80 -16.23
N TYR A 138 -0.53 0.49 -17.24
CA TYR A 138 -0.73 -0.89 -17.67
C TYR A 138 0.59 -1.50 -18.14
N PRO A 139 1.13 -2.52 -17.45
CA PRO A 139 2.53 -2.87 -17.62
C PRO A 139 2.93 -3.33 -19.03
N PRO A 140 2.11 -4.08 -19.79
CA PRO A 140 2.45 -4.39 -21.19
C PRO A 140 2.62 -3.14 -22.07
N ASN A 141 1.74 -2.14 -21.94
CA ASN A 141 1.85 -0.89 -22.67
C ASN A 141 3.06 -0.07 -22.21
N ALA A 142 3.27 0.00 -20.89
CA ALA A 142 4.43 0.68 -20.31
C ALA A 142 5.74 0.05 -20.76
N PHE A 143 5.84 -1.28 -20.74
CA PHE A 143 7.01 -2.02 -21.20
C PHE A 143 7.34 -1.67 -22.65
N LYS A 144 6.35 -1.78 -23.55
CA LYS A 144 6.52 -1.43 -24.97
C LYS A 144 7.07 0.00 -25.13
N ARG A 145 6.54 0.98 -24.39
CA ARG A 145 7.04 2.37 -24.50
C ARG A 145 8.45 2.54 -23.94
N LEU A 146 8.79 1.86 -22.86
CA LEU A 146 10.11 1.97 -22.24
C LEU A 146 11.19 1.25 -23.06
N SER A 147 10.84 0.21 -23.81
CA SER A 147 11.80 -0.63 -24.55
C SER A 147 11.92 -0.30 -26.04
N SER A 148 11.11 0.61 -26.59
CA SER A 148 11.04 0.88 -28.04
C SER A 148 11.34 2.33 -28.40
N GLY A 149 11.66 2.56 -29.67
CA GLY A 149 12.00 3.87 -30.22
C GLY A 149 13.45 4.32 -29.99
N GLU A 150 13.78 5.50 -30.50
CA GLU A 150 15.12 6.12 -30.45
C GLU A 150 15.55 6.49 -29.02
N HIS A 151 14.58 6.76 -28.14
CA HIS A 151 14.80 7.14 -26.75
C HIS A 151 14.41 6.04 -25.76
N ARG A 152 14.58 4.76 -26.15
CA ARG A 152 14.32 3.63 -25.25
C ARG A 152 15.18 3.72 -23.98
N PHE A 153 14.59 3.32 -22.85
CA PHE A 153 15.23 3.32 -21.54
C PHE A 153 16.12 2.10 -21.31
N PHE A 154 15.91 1.01 -22.05
CA PHE A 154 16.71 -0.21 -21.95
C PHE A 154 16.64 -1.02 -23.25
N ASP A 155 17.55 -1.97 -23.40
CA ASP A 155 17.58 -2.90 -24.54
C ASP A 155 16.77 -4.16 -24.21
N PRO A 156 15.62 -4.43 -24.87
CA PRO A 156 14.76 -5.56 -24.53
C PRO A 156 15.40 -6.94 -24.76
N GLU A 157 16.50 -7.00 -25.51
CA GLU A 157 17.26 -8.24 -25.75
C GLU A 157 18.36 -8.48 -24.71
N LYS A 158 18.66 -7.50 -23.85
CA LYS A 158 19.70 -7.60 -22.81
C LYS A 158 19.07 -7.57 -21.44
N PHE A 159 18.77 -8.75 -20.93
CA PHE A 159 18.21 -8.93 -19.61
C PHE A 159 18.91 -10.03 -18.83
N GLU A 160 18.70 -9.99 -17.53
CA GLU A 160 19.01 -11.08 -16.61
C GLU A 160 17.74 -11.51 -15.88
N ASP A 161 17.61 -12.81 -15.59
CA ASP A 161 16.51 -13.32 -14.78
C ASP A 161 16.86 -13.20 -13.29
N LYS A 162 16.03 -12.48 -12.53
CA LYS A 162 16.17 -12.28 -11.08
C LYS A 162 14.83 -12.45 -10.40
N HIS A 163 14.77 -13.35 -9.41
CA HIS A 163 13.57 -13.55 -8.58
C HIS A 163 12.27 -13.76 -9.39
N GLY A 164 12.38 -14.42 -10.55
CA GLY A 164 11.25 -14.66 -11.45
C GLY A 164 10.78 -13.44 -12.24
N LEU A 165 11.66 -12.44 -12.43
CA LEU A 165 11.47 -11.25 -13.27
C LEU A 165 12.63 -11.15 -14.28
N ARG A 166 12.35 -10.54 -15.44
CA ARG A 166 13.40 -10.11 -16.38
C ARG A 166 13.82 -8.70 -16.02
N CYS A 167 15.07 -8.53 -15.61
CA CYS A 167 15.65 -7.24 -15.23
C CYS A 167 16.53 -6.68 -16.34
N TYR A 168 16.34 -5.40 -16.65
CA TYR A 168 17.01 -4.68 -17.71
C TYR A 168 17.75 -3.49 -17.12
N ASP A 169 19.03 -3.35 -17.46
CA ASP A 169 19.81 -2.17 -17.10
C ASP A 169 19.26 -0.93 -17.81
N VAL A 170 18.97 0.11 -17.04
CA VAL A 170 18.48 1.38 -17.58
C VAL A 170 19.67 2.17 -18.14
N THR A 171 19.54 2.61 -19.40
CA THR A 171 20.59 3.31 -20.15
C THR A 171 20.63 4.82 -19.89
N LEU A 172 19.61 5.36 -19.22
CA LEU A 172 19.41 6.80 -19.01
C LEU A 172 19.41 7.17 -17.51
N GLY A 173 20.18 8.21 -17.16
CA GLY A 173 20.22 8.81 -15.82
C GLY A 173 21.52 8.56 -15.05
N ASP A 174 21.70 9.29 -13.95
CA ASP A 174 22.96 9.33 -13.19
C ASP A 174 23.17 8.13 -12.23
N ASN A 175 22.12 7.34 -11.98
CA ASN A 175 22.15 6.24 -11.01
C ASN A 175 21.94 4.90 -11.69
N LYS A 176 22.65 3.86 -11.21
CA LYS A 176 22.39 2.50 -11.66
C LYS A 176 21.01 2.05 -11.21
N ARG A 177 20.16 1.77 -12.20
CA ARG A 177 18.79 1.30 -12.03
C ARG A 177 18.53 0.13 -12.95
N GLN A 178 17.64 -0.73 -12.49
CA GLN A 178 17.08 -1.80 -13.30
C GLN A 178 15.56 -1.66 -13.37
N PHE A 179 15.01 -1.90 -14.55
CA PHE A 179 13.59 -2.17 -14.68
C PHE A 179 13.40 -3.68 -14.71
N CYS A 180 12.63 -4.22 -13.77
CA CYS A 180 12.35 -5.65 -13.66
C CYS A 180 10.89 -5.91 -14.00
N TYR A 181 10.66 -6.56 -15.15
CA TYR A 181 9.34 -6.86 -15.69
C TYR A 181 8.99 -8.33 -15.49
N GLY A 182 7.75 -8.60 -15.11
CA GLY A 182 7.27 -9.97 -15.03
C GLY A 182 5.82 -10.08 -14.61
N ARG A 183 5.35 -11.32 -14.59
CA ARG A 183 3.95 -11.66 -14.30
C ARG A 183 3.74 -11.68 -12.78
N ARG A 184 2.80 -10.88 -12.29
CA ARG A 184 2.41 -10.84 -10.86
C ARG A 184 1.36 -11.90 -10.53
N ASN A 185 0.44 -12.15 -11.45
CA ASN A 185 -0.62 -13.14 -11.29
C ASN A 185 -0.73 -14.00 -12.55
N SER A 186 -0.51 -15.31 -12.40
CA SER A 186 -0.58 -16.26 -13.51
C SER A 186 -1.99 -16.46 -14.03
N GLU A 187 -2.98 -16.52 -13.14
CA GLU A 187 -4.38 -16.80 -13.49
C GLU A 187 -5.03 -15.63 -14.21
N LEU A 188 -4.69 -14.40 -13.81
CA LEU A 188 -5.29 -13.17 -14.34
C LEU A 188 -4.47 -12.52 -15.48
N GLU A 189 -3.36 -13.14 -15.88
CA GLU A 189 -2.42 -12.59 -16.88
C GLU A 189 -1.92 -11.18 -16.53
N GLU A 190 -1.75 -10.88 -15.23
CA GLU A 190 -1.35 -9.56 -14.79
C GLU A 190 0.16 -9.47 -14.62
N TYR A 191 0.70 -8.30 -14.96
CA TYR A 191 2.13 -8.01 -14.95
C TYR A 191 2.44 -6.85 -14.00
N LEU A 192 3.72 -6.60 -13.76
CA LEU A 192 4.21 -5.38 -13.14
C LEU A 192 5.61 -5.02 -13.67
N ILE A 193 6.03 -3.78 -13.44
CA ILE A 193 7.41 -3.31 -13.69
C ILE A 193 7.93 -2.70 -12.40
N LEU A 194 8.94 -3.33 -11.81
CA LEU A 194 9.69 -2.74 -10.69
C LEU A 194 10.81 -1.86 -11.23
N ASN A 195 10.87 -0.63 -10.75
CA ASN A 195 12.05 0.22 -10.84
C ASN A 195 12.89 0.01 -9.58
N VAL A 196 14.12 -0.49 -9.75
CA VAL A 196 15.00 -0.93 -8.66
C VAL A 196 16.31 -0.16 -8.72
N LEU A 197 16.69 0.50 -7.62
CA LEU A 197 18.05 1.01 -7.45
C LEU A 197 19.01 -0.16 -7.16
N VAL A 198 20.11 -0.23 -7.91
CA VAL A 198 21.12 -1.30 -7.77
C VAL A 198 22.50 -0.75 -7.40
N PRO A 199 23.31 -1.50 -6.65
CA PRO A 199 24.64 -1.04 -6.25
C PRO A 199 25.63 -0.98 -7.44
N PRO A 200 26.73 -0.22 -7.31
CA PRO A 200 27.02 0.71 -6.23
C PRO A 200 26.08 1.92 -6.24
N TYR A 201 25.68 2.35 -5.04
CA TYR A 201 24.85 3.54 -4.86
C TYR A 201 25.75 4.79 -4.80
N GLY A 202 25.27 5.92 -5.32
CA GLY A 202 25.94 7.20 -5.09
C GLY A 202 25.87 7.58 -3.61
N ASP A 203 26.87 8.31 -3.11
CA ASP A 203 27.01 8.66 -1.68
C ASP A 203 25.81 9.42 -1.09
N TRP A 204 24.99 10.05 -1.92
CA TRP A 204 23.77 10.76 -1.52
C TRP A 204 22.53 9.85 -1.39
N ILE A 205 22.62 8.58 -1.78
CA ILE A 205 21.52 7.62 -1.68
C ILE A 205 21.63 6.90 -0.32
N ALA A 206 21.03 7.49 0.70
CA ALA A 206 20.95 6.88 2.04
C ALA A 206 19.93 5.73 2.12
N TYR A 207 18.94 5.70 1.21
CA TYR A 207 17.84 4.73 1.25
C TYR A 207 17.51 4.20 -0.15
N PRO A 208 18.21 3.16 -0.64
CA PRO A 208 17.93 2.51 -1.91
C PRO A 208 16.52 1.92 -1.96
N LEU A 209 15.76 2.28 -2.99
CA LEU A 209 14.37 1.89 -3.15
C LEU A 209 14.16 0.95 -4.34
N MET A 210 13.18 0.07 -4.19
CA MET A 210 12.40 -0.49 -5.29
C MET A 210 10.97 0.06 -5.25
N SER A 211 10.37 0.26 -6.42
CA SER A 211 8.99 0.75 -6.52
C SER A 211 8.32 0.23 -7.77
N THR A 212 6.99 0.10 -7.74
CA THR A 212 6.18 -0.14 -8.93
C THR A 212 4.98 0.79 -8.93
N ASN A 213 4.45 1.05 -10.12
CA ASN A 213 3.12 1.58 -10.33
C ASN A 213 2.47 0.77 -11.45
N TYR A 214 1.36 0.08 -11.17
CA TYR A 214 0.70 -0.78 -12.14
C TYR A 214 -0.82 -0.64 -12.12
N PHE A 215 -1.42 -0.82 -13.30
CA PHE A 215 -2.86 -0.94 -13.47
C PHE A 215 -3.33 -2.41 -13.31
N THR A 216 -4.53 -2.60 -12.76
CA THR A 216 -5.27 -3.88 -12.69
C THR A 216 -6.75 -3.64 -13.00
N PRO A 217 -7.44 -4.53 -13.74
CA PRO A 217 -8.87 -4.41 -14.02
C PRO A 217 -9.78 -4.75 -12.82
N ARG A 218 -9.22 -5.21 -11.70
CA ARG A 218 -10.00 -5.56 -10.50
C ARG A 218 -10.74 -4.33 -9.95
N TYR A 219 -11.91 -4.54 -9.35
CA TYR A 219 -12.74 -3.50 -8.74
C TYR A 219 -13.11 -2.34 -9.69
N GLY A 220 -13.30 -2.64 -10.97
CA GLY A 220 -13.62 -1.64 -12.01
C GLY A 220 -12.41 -0.88 -12.56
N GLY A 221 -11.20 -1.27 -12.19
CA GLY A 221 -9.95 -0.64 -12.60
C GLY A 221 -9.28 0.11 -11.44
N LEU A 222 -8.07 -0.31 -11.09
CA LEU A 222 -7.24 0.33 -10.08
C LEU A 222 -5.83 0.59 -10.61
N GLU A 223 -5.25 1.69 -10.16
CA GLU A 223 -3.82 1.91 -10.19
C GLU A 223 -3.25 1.75 -8.78
N ILE A 224 -2.28 0.85 -8.63
CA ILE A 224 -1.61 0.53 -7.36
C ILE A 224 -0.14 0.90 -7.48
N ALA A 225 0.33 1.70 -6.52
CA ALA A 225 1.73 2.07 -6.42
C ALA A 225 2.26 1.83 -5.01
N TRP A 226 3.39 1.13 -4.94
CA TRP A 226 4.06 0.80 -3.70
C TRP A 226 5.58 0.89 -3.86
N ARG A 227 6.27 1.12 -2.74
CA ARG A 227 7.72 1.14 -2.66
C ARG A 227 8.20 0.46 -1.39
N ALA A 228 9.40 -0.10 -1.45
CA ALA A 228 10.10 -0.72 -0.33
C ALA A 228 11.61 -0.56 -0.53
N HIS A 229 12.40 -0.90 0.49
CA HIS A 229 13.86 -0.91 0.33
C HIS A 229 14.30 -1.95 -0.72
N ALA A 230 15.30 -1.60 -1.53
CA ALA A 230 15.77 -2.43 -2.64
C ALA A 230 16.32 -3.80 -2.19
N LYS A 231 16.78 -3.90 -0.92
CA LYS A 231 17.22 -5.17 -0.31
C LYS A 231 16.14 -6.25 -0.34
N HIS A 232 14.87 -5.87 -0.39
CA HIS A 232 13.73 -6.79 -0.38
C HIS A 232 13.28 -7.21 -1.79
N LEU A 233 14.06 -6.94 -2.84
CA LEU A 233 13.72 -7.36 -4.20
C LEU A 233 13.34 -8.84 -4.28
N GLN A 234 14.05 -9.71 -3.56
CA GLN A 234 13.75 -11.14 -3.53
C GLN A 234 12.38 -11.49 -2.94
N HIS A 235 11.75 -10.57 -2.20
CA HIS A 235 10.45 -10.73 -1.55
C HIS A 235 9.32 -9.96 -2.26
N TRP A 236 9.53 -9.50 -3.50
CA TRP A 236 8.56 -8.67 -4.21
C TRP A 236 7.20 -9.36 -4.38
N ARG A 237 7.19 -10.69 -4.56
CA ARG A 237 5.95 -11.48 -4.73
C ARG A 237 5.15 -11.51 -3.45
N GLU A 238 5.81 -11.75 -2.32
CA GLU A 238 5.21 -11.81 -1.00
C GLU A 238 4.67 -10.43 -0.60
N ILE A 239 5.41 -9.36 -0.91
CA ILE A 239 4.95 -7.98 -0.74
C ILE A 239 3.66 -7.73 -1.54
N ASP A 240 3.66 -7.99 -2.84
CA ASP A 240 2.48 -7.74 -3.69
C ASP A 240 1.28 -8.61 -3.25
N ALA A 241 1.51 -9.89 -2.97
CA ALA A 241 0.47 -10.79 -2.48
C ALA A 241 -0.14 -10.32 -1.15
N GLN A 242 0.69 -9.81 -0.24
CA GLN A 242 0.22 -9.30 1.04
C GLN A 242 -0.58 -7.99 0.91
N ILE A 243 -0.21 -7.11 -0.03
CA ILE A 243 -1.01 -5.93 -0.37
C ILE A 243 -2.42 -6.35 -0.80
N TRP A 244 -2.53 -7.34 -1.70
CA TRP A 244 -3.83 -7.84 -2.16
C TRP A 244 -4.63 -8.52 -1.05
N LYS A 245 -3.98 -9.33 -0.20
CA LYS A 245 -4.62 -9.92 0.97
C LYS A 245 -5.23 -8.87 1.89
N TYR A 246 -4.57 -7.73 2.07
CA TYR A 246 -5.10 -6.62 2.84
C TYR A 246 -6.23 -5.87 2.14
N ILE A 247 -6.11 -5.59 0.85
CA ILE A 247 -7.20 -4.98 0.06
C ILE A 247 -8.47 -5.84 0.17
N GLU A 248 -8.34 -7.16 0.02
CA GLU A 248 -9.45 -8.11 0.11
C GLU A 248 -10.02 -8.19 1.52
N ALA A 249 -9.16 -8.38 2.54
CA ALA A 249 -9.59 -8.51 3.93
C ALA A 249 -10.22 -7.24 4.51
N TRP A 250 -9.82 -6.06 4.02
CA TRP A 250 -10.33 -4.78 4.50
C TRP A 250 -11.49 -4.25 3.66
N ASN A 251 -11.85 -4.89 2.54
CA ASN A 251 -12.98 -4.45 1.74
C ASN A 251 -14.30 -4.79 2.44
N ILE A 252 -15.06 -3.76 2.78
CA ILE A 252 -16.40 -3.83 3.40
C ILE A 252 -17.51 -3.38 2.44
N ALA A 253 -17.20 -3.20 1.15
CA ALA A 253 -18.22 -2.93 0.16
C ALA A 253 -19.24 -4.09 0.10
N PRO A 254 -20.54 -3.82 -0.10
CA PRO A 254 -21.53 -4.87 -0.23
C PRO A 254 -21.17 -5.80 -1.39
N GLU A 255 -21.07 -7.10 -1.11
CA GLU A 255 -20.91 -8.11 -2.16
C GLU A 255 -22.16 -8.08 -3.06
N GLY A 256 -22.03 -7.57 -4.29
CA GLY A 256 -23.10 -7.70 -5.29
C GLY A 256 -23.43 -6.45 -6.09
N LYS A 257 -22.51 -6.04 -6.97
CA LYS A 257 -22.78 -5.73 -8.39
C LYS A 257 -21.63 -6.10 -9.36
N SER A 258 -20.67 -6.93 -8.97
CA SER A 258 -19.71 -7.51 -9.93
C SER A 258 -20.24 -8.85 -10.47
N SER A 259 -21.16 -8.80 -11.42
CA SER A 259 -21.44 -9.93 -12.31
C SER A 259 -21.18 -9.52 -13.75
N THR A 260 -19.92 -9.49 -14.14
CA THR A 260 -19.55 -9.95 -15.47
C THR A 260 -18.18 -10.63 -15.35
N PRO A 261 -18.11 -11.97 -15.49
CA PRO A 261 -16.85 -12.65 -15.69
C PRO A 261 -16.11 -11.99 -16.86
N ILE A 262 -14.81 -11.79 -16.71
CA ILE A 262 -13.90 -11.40 -17.79
C ILE A 262 -13.83 -12.57 -18.78
N GLU A 263 -14.88 -12.76 -19.57
CA GLU A 263 -14.94 -13.78 -20.63
C GLU A 263 -15.46 -13.21 -21.96
N GLN A 264 -15.72 -11.89 -22.04
CA GLN A 264 -16.19 -11.26 -23.27
C GLN A 264 -15.33 -10.09 -23.80
N ALA A 265 -14.18 -9.79 -23.20
CA ALA A 265 -13.28 -8.73 -23.72
C ALA A 265 -12.16 -9.24 -24.65
N VAL A 266 -12.03 -10.56 -24.89
CA VAL A 266 -10.98 -11.14 -25.76
C VAL A 266 -11.53 -11.69 -27.08
N LYS A 267 -12.79 -11.42 -27.42
CA LYS A 267 -13.34 -11.70 -28.75
C LYS A 267 -14.11 -10.50 -29.28
N ARG A 268 -13.39 -9.52 -29.83
CA ARG A 268 -13.84 -8.65 -30.92
C ARG A 268 -12.64 -7.98 -31.56
#